data_AF-A0A6J6LKR4-F1
#
_entry.id   AF-A0A6J6LKR4-F1
#
_cell.length_a   1.000
_cell.length_b   1.000
_cell.length_c   1.000
_cell.angle_alpha   90.00
_cell.angle_beta   90.00
_cell.angle_gamma   90.00
#
_symmetry.space_group_name_H-M   'P 1'
#
loop_
_entity.id
_entity.type
_entity.pdbx_description
1 polymer ?
#
loop_
_entity_poly.entity_id
_entity_poly.type
_entity_poly.pdbx_seq_one_letter_code
_entity_poly.pdbx_strand_id
1 'polypeptide(L)'
;MPVPTHSLSALPSVTARVIAFVSILVGGLAGALLGHGFVSTQCDGNCALQSGIGMFVGSILVAGGTAIIAVLVLRAHGEWRESTDPS
;
A
#
# COMPACT_ATOMS: atom_id res chain seq x y z
N MET A 1 -15.97 -36.83 21.63
CA MET A 1 -16.75 -35.67 21.13
C MET A 1 -15.98 -35.07 19.96
N PRO A 2 -16.60 -34.82 18.79
CA PRO A 2 -15.93 -34.13 17.69
C PRO A 2 -15.63 -32.68 18.12
N VAL A 3 -14.37 -32.26 18.08
CA VAL A 3 -14.00 -30.85 18.28
C VAL A 3 -14.45 -30.06 17.05
N PRO A 4 -15.21 -28.97 17.20
CA PRO A 4 -15.51 -28.10 16.08
C PRO A 4 -14.20 -27.47 15.58
N THR A 5 -13.71 -27.96 14.44
CA THR A 5 -12.65 -27.28 13.69
C THR A 5 -13.29 -26.09 13.00
N HIS A 6 -13.46 -24.98 13.73
CA HIS A 6 -13.74 -23.70 13.10
C HIS A 6 -12.57 -23.45 12.15
N SER A 7 -12.79 -23.71 10.87
CA SER A 7 -11.82 -23.37 9.83
C SER A 7 -11.72 -21.86 9.90
N LEU A 8 -10.65 -21.37 10.54
CA LEU A 8 -10.27 -19.98 10.46
C LEU A 8 -10.35 -19.62 8.97
N SER A 9 -11.14 -18.59 8.68
CA SER A 9 -11.21 -17.96 7.37
C SER A 9 -9.83 -17.33 7.09
N ALA A 10 -8.86 -18.20 6.82
CA ALA A 10 -7.43 -17.94 6.82
C ALA A 10 -6.97 -17.24 5.53
N LEU A 11 -7.89 -16.97 4.60
CA LEU A 11 -7.71 -15.96 3.58
C LEU A 11 -8.05 -14.61 4.21
N PRO A 12 -7.07 -13.71 4.47
CA PRO A 12 -7.38 -12.34 4.88
C PRO A 12 -8.49 -11.79 4.01
N SER A 13 -9.53 -11.27 4.66
CA SER A 13 -10.79 -10.86 4.03
C SER A 13 -10.51 -10.12 2.72
N VAL A 14 -11.25 -10.48 1.67
CA VAL A 14 -11.07 -9.89 0.32
C VAL A 14 -11.12 -8.37 0.40
N THR A 15 -12.00 -7.83 1.25
CA THR A 15 -12.13 -6.40 1.53
C THR A 15 -10.81 -5.77 2.04
N ALA A 16 -10.12 -6.42 2.98
CA ALA A 16 -8.84 -5.91 3.50
C ALA A 16 -7.76 -5.85 2.41
N ARG A 17 -7.72 -6.85 1.52
CA ARG A 17 -6.78 -6.87 0.39
C ARG A 17 -7.10 -5.77 -0.62
N VAL A 18 -8.38 -5.55 -0.91
CA VAL A 18 -8.82 -4.49 -1.83
C VAL A 18 -8.45 -3.12 -1.28
N ILE A 19 -8.70 -2.85 0.02
CA ILE A 19 -8.35 -1.58 0.65
C ILE A 19 -6.83 -1.35 0.61
N ALA A 20 -6.03 -2.37 0.93
CA ALA A 20 -4.57 -2.29 0.84
C ALA A 20 -4.08 -1.99 -0.57
N PHE A 21 -4.68 -2.63 -1.58
CA PHE A 21 -4.31 -2.38 -2.97
C PHE A 21 -4.69 -0.96 -3.42
N VAL A 22 -5.89 -0.51 -3.07
CA VAL A 22 -6.36 0.85 -3.38
C VAL A 22 -5.48 1.90 -2.70
N SER A 23 -5.07 1.71 -1.45
CA SER A 23 -4.19 2.66 -0.77
C SER A 23 -2.81 2.75 -1.43
N ILE A 24 -2.24 1.63 -1.89
CA ILE A 24 -0.98 1.61 -2.64
C ILE A 24 -1.12 2.37 -3.97
N LEU A 25 -2.22 2.18 -4.70
CA LEU A 25 -2.47 2.90 -5.95
C LEU A 25 -2.61 4.42 -5.71
N VAL A 26 -3.37 4.80 -4.68
CA VAL A 26 -3.53 6.22 -4.31
C VAL A 26 -2.19 6.81 -3.87
N GLY A 27 -1.40 6.07 -3.09
CA GLY A 27 -0.05 6.45 -2.69
C GLY A 27 0.88 6.65 -3.91
N GLY A 28 0.89 5.70 -4.84
CA GLY A 28 1.67 5.80 -6.08
C GLY A 28 1.26 6.98 -6.95
N LEU A 29 -0.04 7.25 -7.09
CA LEU A 29 -0.55 8.41 -7.82
C LEU A 29 -0.10 9.73 -7.16
N ALA A 30 -0.21 9.83 -5.84
CA ALA A 30 0.28 10.99 -5.09
C ALA A 30 1.80 11.16 -5.26
N GLY A 31 2.57 10.07 -5.17
CA GLY A 31 4.02 10.08 -5.40
C GLY A 31 4.42 10.53 -6.80
N ALA A 32 3.66 10.12 -7.83
CA ALA A 32 3.87 10.58 -9.21
C ALA A 32 3.64 12.09 -9.36
N LEU A 33 2.56 12.60 -8.78
CA LEU A 33 2.23 14.03 -8.81
C LEU A 33 3.28 14.88 -8.08
N LEU A 34 3.74 14.41 -6.92
CA LEU A 34 4.82 15.07 -6.17
C LEU A 34 6.13 15.06 -6.96
N GLY A 35 6.50 13.92 -7.55
CA GLY A 35 7.70 13.79 -8.38
C GLY A 35 7.68 14.68 -9.62
N HIS A 36 6.53 14.83 -10.27
CA HIS A 36 6.33 15.78 -11.35
C HIS A 36 6.51 17.22 -10.89
N GLY A 37 5.85 17.60 -9.78
CA GLY A 37 5.96 18.94 -9.20
C GLY A 37 7.41 19.32 -8.92
N PHE A 38 8.16 18.41 -8.31
CA PHE A 38 9.57 18.61 -7.96
C PHE A 38 10.50 18.82 -9.15
N VAL A 39 10.21 18.19 -10.30
CA VAL A 39 10.98 18.41 -11.53
C VAL A 39 10.54 19.67 -12.25
N SER A 40 9.24 19.97 -12.24
CA SER A 40 8.68 21.15 -12.90
C SER A 40 9.21 22.47 -12.31
N THR A 41 9.59 22.49 -11.03
CA THR A 41 10.19 23.68 -10.38
C THR A 41 11.67 23.86 -10.67
N GLN A 42 12.35 22.80 -11.13
CA GLN A 42 13.80 22.82 -11.36
C GLN A 42 14.17 23.13 -12.81
N CYS A 43 13.20 23.24 -13.72
CA CYS A 43 13.48 23.22 -15.15
C CYS A 43 12.47 24.07 -15.95
N ASP A 44 12.93 25.17 -16.53
CA ASP A 44 12.17 25.98 -17.49
C ASP A 44 12.51 25.52 -18.92
N GLY A 45 11.83 24.49 -19.44
CA GLY A 45 12.08 23.99 -20.81
C GLY A 45 11.55 22.58 -21.10
N ASN A 46 12.07 21.92 -22.14
CA ASN A 46 11.65 20.57 -22.54
C ASN A 46 12.28 19.49 -21.66
N CYS A 47 11.77 19.36 -20.43
CA CYS A 47 12.30 18.43 -19.43
C CYS A 47 11.45 17.16 -19.32
N ALA A 48 10.85 16.70 -20.44
CA ALA A 48 9.93 15.57 -20.48
C ALA A 48 10.55 14.27 -19.92
N LEU A 49 11.82 14.00 -20.25
CA LEU A 49 12.52 12.81 -19.75
C LEU A 49 12.73 12.87 -18.23
N GLN A 50 13.20 14.02 -17.72
CA GLN A 50 13.42 14.21 -16.28
C GLN A 50 12.09 14.18 -15.51
N SER A 51 11.04 14.76 -16.07
CA SER A 51 9.70 14.77 -15.46
C SER A 51 9.13 13.35 -15.38
N GLY A 52 9.33 12.55 -16.44
CA GLY A 52 8.98 11.13 -16.44
C GLY A 52 9.74 10.32 -15.39
N ILE A 53 11.05 10.57 -15.22
CA ILE A 53 11.86 9.92 -14.17
C ILE A 53 11.37 10.34 -12.78
N GLY A 54 11.11 11.63 -12.56
CA GLY A 54 10.58 12.15 -11.30
C GLY A 54 9.24 11.52 -10.92
N MET A 55 8.31 11.43 -11.88
CA MET A 55 7.03 10.73 -11.72
C MET A 55 7.22 9.26 -11.37
N PHE A 56 8.10 8.56 -12.07
CA PHE A 56 8.33 7.14 -11.87
C PHE A 56 8.96 6.83 -10.51
N VAL A 57 10.04 7.53 -10.16
CA VAL A 57 10.75 7.34 -8.88
C VAL A 57 9.86 7.75 -7.71
N GLY A 58 9.17 8.90 -7.81
CA GLY A 58 8.23 9.35 -6.79
C GLY A 58 7.09 8.36 -6.56
N SER A 59 6.51 7.82 -7.64
CA SER A 59 5.48 6.79 -7.58
C SER A 59 5.97 5.52 -6.86
N ILE A 60 7.14 4.98 -7.26
CA ILE A 60 7.69 3.76 -6.67
C ILE A 60 7.99 3.93 -5.19
N LEU A 61 8.60 5.04 -4.79
CA LEU A 61 8.96 5.25 -3.39
C LEU A 61 7.72 5.34 -2.49
N VAL A 62 6.70 6.09 -2.90
CA VAL A 62 5.47 6.22 -2.11
C VAL A 62 4.67 4.92 -2.12
N ALA A 63 4.47 4.30 -3.30
CA ALA A 63 3.77 3.02 -3.41
C ALA A 63 4.47 1.91 -2.60
N GLY A 64 5.80 1.84 -2.65
CA GLY A 64 6.60 0.90 -1.88
C GLY A 64 6.44 1.12 -0.37
N GLY A 65 6.53 2.37 0.10
CA GLY A 65 6.30 2.71 1.50
C GLY A 65 4.89 2.34 1.98
N THR A 66 3.87 2.69 1.20
CA THR A 66 2.47 2.35 1.52
C THR A 66 2.25 0.84 1.53
N ALA A 67 2.89 0.08 0.64
CA ALA A 67 2.79 -1.37 0.62
C ALA A 67 3.35 -2.01 1.90
N ILE A 68 4.50 -1.53 2.38
CA ILE A 68 5.07 -1.99 3.66
C ILE A 68 4.09 -1.71 4.81
N ILE A 69 3.59 -0.47 4.91
CA ILE A 69 2.64 -0.09 5.97
C ILE A 69 1.36 -0.93 5.88
N ALA A 70 0.82 -1.15 4.68
CA ALA A 70 -0.38 -1.98 4.50
C ALA A 70 -0.16 -3.42 4.97
N VAL A 71 0.99 -4.02 4.68
CA VAL A 71 1.35 -5.36 5.18
C VAL A 71 1.47 -5.35 6.71
N LEU A 72 2.13 -4.36 7.29
CA LEU A 72 2.26 -4.23 8.74
C LEU A 72 0.90 -4.08 9.42
N VAL A 73 -0.01 -3.28 8.86
CA VAL A 73 -1.37 -3.10 9.36
C VAL A 73 -2.17 -4.41 9.28
N LEU A 74 -2.05 -5.15 8.17
CA LEU A 74 -2.68 -6.47 8.04
C LEU A 74 -2.11 -7.47 9.05
N ARG A 75 -0.80 -7.44 9.32
CA ARG A 75 -0.17 -8.27 10.36
C ARG A 75 -0.72 -7.93 11.73
N ALA A 76 -0.78 -6.64 12.05
CA ALA A 76 -1.30 -6.17 13.32
C ALA A 76 -2.75 -6.66 13.49
N HIS A 77 -3.62 -6.42 12.51
CA HIS A 77 -5.00 -6.92 12.56
C HIS A 77 -5.12 -8.44 12.76
N GLY A 78 -4.18 -9.23 12.24
CA GLY A 78 -4.11 -10.67 12.49
C GLY A 78 -3.79 -11.01 13.94
N GLU A 79 -2.85 -10.28 14.57
CA GLU A 79 -2.43 -10.51 15.96
C GLU A 79 -3.56 -10.23 16.97
N TRP A 80 -4.35 -9.18 16.71
CA TRP A 80 -5.48 -8.81 17.56
C TRP A 80 -6.61 -9.83 17.47
N ARG A 81 -6.85 -10.40 16.28
CA ARG A 81 -7.90 -11.42 16.06
C ARG A 81 -7.62 -12.69 16.86
N GLU A 82 -6.37 -13.17 16.84
CA GLU A 82 -5.94 -14.34 17.62
C GLU A 82 -6.15 -14.13 19.13
N SER A 83 -5.85 -12.93 19.64
CA SER A 83 -5.98 -12.63 21.07
C SER A 83 -7.43 -12.43 21.54
N THR A 84 -8.35 -12.13 20.62
CA THR A 84 -9.75 -11.79 20.94
C THR A 84 -10.69 -13.00 20.93
N ASP A 85 -10.24 -14.16 20.43
CA ASP A 85 -10.99 -15.43 20.48
C ASP A 85 -10.47 -16.34 21.64
N PRO A 86 -10.78 -16.06 22.92
CA PRO A 86 -10.52 -17.00 24.01
C PRO A 86 -11.54 -18.16 23.96
N SER A 87 -11.02 -19.39 24.08
CA SER A 87 -11.76 -20.66 24.14
C SER A 87 -12.72 -20.76 25.33
#